data_AF-A0A090BF44-F1
#
_entry.id   AF-A0A090BF44-F1
#
_cell.length_a   1.000
_cell.length_b   1.000
_cell.length_c   1.000
_cell.angle_alpha   90.00
_cell.angle_beta   90.00
_cell.angle_gamma   90.00
#
_symmetry.space_group_name_H-M   'P 1'
#
loop_
_entity.id
_entity.type
_entity.pdbx_description
1 polymer ?
#
loop_
_entity_poly.entity_id
_entity_poly.type
_entity_poly.pdbx_seq_one_letter_code
_entity_poly.pdbx_strand_id
1 'polypeptide(L)'
;MLEAGFLSAAKRVLVPSGILAVNVITESDAALAQVEAKLGRVFSRGLRLSLSANTTFFLFNEECDNDTLLEVDQHSRKVRACSFQTQHAQTPALLERCQLTAWVSNSLTRKSNA
;
A
#
# COMPACT_ATOMS: atom_id res chain seq x y z
N MET A 1 -4.46 17.37 5.47
CA MET A 1 -3.14 16.79 5.10
C MET A 1 -3.20 15.60 4.11
N LEU A 2 -4.28 14.81 4.02
CA LEU A 2 -4.51 13.88 2.90
C LEU A 2 -5.72 14.31 2.07
N GLU A 3 -5.65 15.51 1.50
CA GLU A 3 -6.71 16.00 0.62
C GLU A 3 -6.61 15.32 -0.75
N ALA A 4 -7.76 15.07 -1.38
CA ALA A 4 -7.82 14.38 -2.66
C ALA A 4 -7.03 15.11 -3.77
N GLY A 5 -6.96 16.45 -3.71
CA GLY A 5 -6.17 17.25 -4.65
C GLY A 5 -4.66 16.97 -4.56
N PHE A 6 -4.13 16.91 -3.33
CA PHE A 6 -2.72 16.57 -3.10
C PHE A 6 -2.39 15.16 -3.64
N LEU A 7 -3.21 14.16 -3.28
CA LEU A 7 -3.00 12.78 -3.73
C LEU A 7 -3.08 12.67 -5.25
N SER A 8 -4.03 13.37 -5.87
CA SER A 8 -4.18 13.37 -7.34
C SER A 8 -2.97 14.02 -8.02
N ALA A 9 -2.46 15.13 -7.48
CA ALA A 9 -1.27 15.78 -7.99
C ALA A 9 -0.03 14.88 -7.83
N ALA A 10 0.14 14.27 -6.66
CA ALA A 10 1.22 13.31 -6.41
C ALA A 10 1.17 12.13 -7.40
N LYS A 11 -0.01 11.55 -7.64
CA LYS A 11 -0.17 10.45 -8.60
C LYS A 11 0.24 10.85 -10.02
N ARG A 12 -0.13 12.05 -10.48
CA ARG A 12 0.20 12.53 -11.84
C ARG A 12 1.69 12.69 -12.09
N VAL A 13 2.48 12.97 -11.05
CA VAL A 13 3.93 13.14 -11.19
C VAL A 13 4.71 11.84 -10.99
N LEU A 14 4.05 10.76 -10.55
CA LEU A 14 4.67 9.44 -10.51
C LEU A 14 4.88 8.94 -11.94
N VAL A 15 6.04 8.38 -12.19
CA VAL A 15 6.31 7.61 -13.41
C VAL A 15 5.38 6.39 -13.50
N PRO A 16 5.17 5.80 -14.69
CA PRO A 16 4.51 4.51 -14.81
C PRO A 16 5.14 3.46 -13.89
N SER A 17 4.32 2.68 -13.18
CA SER A 17 4.75 1.72 -12.13
C SER A 17 5.50 2.34 -10.94
N GLY A 18 5.48 3.68 -10.81
CA GLY A 18 5.97 4.38 -9.63
C GLY A 18 5.14 4.04 -8.38
N ILE A 19 5.77 4.15 -7.21
CA ILE A 19 5.15 3.84 -5.92
C ILE A 19 5.17 5.08 -5.03
N LEU A 20 4.02 5.41 -4.43
CA LEU A 20 3.93 6.38 -3.34
C LEU A 20 3.86 5.63 -2.01
N ALA A 21 4.87 5.81 -1.15
CA ALA A 21 4.86 5.30 0.21
C ALA A 21 4.30 6.36 1.18
N VAL A 22 3.23 6.04 1.92
CA VAL A 22 2.61 6.92 2.90
C VAL A 22 2.66 6.24 4.26
N ASN A 23 3.40 6.83 5.20
CA ASN A 23 3.39 6.41 6.58
C ASN A 23 2.24 7.12 7.33
N VAL A 24 1.37 6.34 7.97
CA VAL A 24 0.16 6.82 8.65
C VAL A 24 0.28 6.51 10.13
N ILE A 25 0.34 7.55 10.94
CA ILE A 25 0.30 7.47 12.40
C ILE A 25 -1.07 8.02 12.83
N THR A 26 -1.90 7.16 13.40
CA THR A 26 -3.27 7.51 13.81
C THR A 26 -3.55 6.97 15.20
N GLU A 27 -4.38 7.69 15.95
CA GLU A 27 -4.77 7.32 17.33
C GLU A 27 -5.85 6.23 17.41
N SER A 28 -6.50 5.88 16.29
CA SER A 28 -7.56 4.88 16.25
C SER A 28 -7.72 4.22 14.88
N ASP A 29 -8.32 3.02 14.87
CA ASP A 29 -8.68 2.30 13.64
C ASP A 29 -9.71 3.05 12.79
N ALA A 30 -10.61 3.81 13.43
CA ALA A 30 -11.57 4.65 12.73
C ALA A 30 -10.88 5.76 11.93
N ALA A 31 -9.84 6.37 12.49
CA ALA A 31 -9.03 7.36 11.78
C ALA A 31 -8.25 6.72 10.63
N LEU A 32 -7.71 5.51 10.82
CA LEU A 32 -7.04 4.75 9.76
C LEU A 32 -7.99 4.43 8.60
N ALA A 33 -9.22 3.98 8.89
CA ALA A 33 -10.23 3.69 7.88
C ALA A 33 -10.59 4.94 7.04
N GLN A 34 -10.64 6.13 7.66
CA GLN A 34 -10.85 7.38 6.92
C GLN A 34 -9.66 7.72 6.02
N VAL A 35 -8.45 7.42 6.44
CA VAL A 35 -7.25 7.58 5.62
C VAL A 35 -7.30 6.64 4.42
N GLU A 36 -7.58 5.35 4.63
CA GLU A 36 -7.75 4.37 3.57
C GLU A 36 -8.81 4.81 2.55
N ALA A 37 -9.95 5.32 3.01
CA ALA A 37 -10.99 5.84 2.13
C ALA A 37 -10.54 7.04 1.28
N LYS A 38 -9.65 7.91 1.81
CA LYS A 38 -9.09 9.04 1.06
C LYS A 38 -8.06 8.58 0.04
N LEU A 39 -7.17 7.65 0.41
CA LEU A 39 -6.20 7.04 -0.50
C LEU A 39 -6.92 6.31 -1.65
N GLY A 40 -7.98 5.57 -1.33
CA GLY A 40 -8.79 4.79 -2.25
C GLY A 40 -9.54 5.60 -3.31
N ARG A 41 -9.69 6.93 -3.14
CA ARG A 41 -10.25 7.82 -4.16
C ARG A 41 -9.30 8.09 -5.33
N VAL A 42 -8.01 7.84 -5.14
CA VAL A 42 -6.96 8.19 -6.13
C VAL A 42 -6.17 6.96 -6.57
N PHE A 43 -5.88 6.06 -5.63
CA PHE A 43 -5.15 4.82 -5.87
C PHE A 43 -6.09 3.63 -5.72
N SER A 44 -6.03 2.70 -6.66
CA SER A 44 -6.89 1.51 -6.68
C SER A 44 -6.30 0.34 -5.90
N ARG A 45 -4.96 0.27 -5.83
CA ARG A 45 -4.24 -0.86 -5.23
C ARG A 45 -2.88 -0.47 -4.67
N GLY A 46 -2.35 -1.36 -3.85
CA GLY A 46 -1.04 -1.23 -3.22
C GLY A 46 -0.75 -2.35 -2.23
N LEU A 47 0.21 -2.09 -1.35
CA LEU A 47 0.50 -2.93 -0.19
C LEU A 47 0.24 -2.16 1.09
N ARG A 48 -0.18 -2.86 2.13
CA ARG A 48 -0.32 -2.35 3.50
C ARG A 48 0.66 -3.08 4.40
N LEU A 49 1.46 -2.33 5.15
CA LEU A 49 2.33 -2.84 6.18
C LEU A 49 1.86 -2.31 7.54
N SER A 50 1.27 -3.19 8.35
CA SER A 50 0.79 -2.83 9.69
C SER A 50 1.92 -3.03 10.70
N LEU A 51 2.34 -1.93 11.34
CA LEU A 51 3.34 -1.89 12.40
C LEU A 51 2.65 -1.64 13.75
N SER A 52 3.37 -1.82 14.86
CA SER A 52 2.79 -1.67 16.21
C SER A 52 2.31 -0.25 16.52
N ALA A 53 2.89 0.78 15.88
CA ALA A 53 2.60 2.19 16.15
C ALA A 53 2.04 2.95 14.94
N ASN A 54 2.05 2.35 13.75
CA ASN A 54 1.73 3.03 12.50
C ASN A 54 1.41 2.04 11.39
N THR A 55 0.82 2.52 10.31
CA THR A 55 0.56 1.73 9.10
C THR A 55 1.18 2.41 7.90
N THR A 56 1.96 1.68 7.12
CA THR A 56 2.54 2.21 5.87
C THR A 56 1.79 1.64 4.68
N PHE A 57 1.36 2.53 3.77
CA PHE A 57 0.76 2.16 2.49
C PHE A 57 1.76 2.38 1.36
N PHE A 58 1.93 1.40 0.48
CA PHE A 58 2.71 1.50 -0.75
C PHE A 58 1.74 1.48 -1.93
N LEU A 59 1.44 2.64 -2.49
CA LEU A 59 0.37 2.86 -3.46
C LEU A 59 0.94 2.84 -4.88
N PHE A 60 0.37 2.02 -5.76
CA PHE A 60 0.93 1.80 -7.09
C PHE A 60 0.33 2.75 -8.12
N ASN A 61 1.19 3.32 -8.96
CA ASN A 61 0.79 4.15 -10.10
C ASN A 61 0.58 3.31 -11.35
N GLU A 62 -0.35 2.36 -11.25
CA GLU A 62 -0.73 1.50 -12.36
C GLU A 62 -2.23 1.69 -12.64
N GLU A 63 -2.59 1.60 -13.92
CA GLU A 63 -3.99 1.50 -14.29
C GLU A 63 -4.52 0.12 -13.88
N CYS A 64 -5.78 0.10 -13.45
CA CYS A 64 -6.33 -1.01 -12.69
C CYS A 64 -6.49 -2.26 -13.56
N ASP A 65 -5.56 -3.21 -13.47
CA ASP A 65 -5.84 -4.59 -13.86
C ASP A 65 -6.30 -5.38 -12.63
N ASN A 66 -7.62 -5.47 -12.45
CA ASN A 66 -8.21 -6.21 -11.33
C ASN A 66 -7.86 -7.70 -11.35
N ASP A 67 -7.38 -8.23 -12.48
CA ASP A 67 -7.11 -9.65 -12.66
C ASP A 67 -5.70 -10.05 -12.20
N THR A 68 -4.79 -9.08 -12.09
CA THR A 68 -3.45 -9.33 -11.56
C THR A 68 -3.48 -9.44 -10.03
N LEU A 69 -3.35 -10.67 -9.52
CA LEU A 69 -3.16 -11.00 -8.11
C LEU A 69 -1.78 -10.52 -7.63
N LEU A 70 -1.77 -9.76 -6.55
CA LEU A 70 -0.54 -9.34 -5.87
C LEU A 70 0.01 -10.53 -5.05
N GLU A 71 1.02 -11.21 -5.60
CA GLU A 71 1.71 -12.32 -4.91
C GLU A 71 2.67 -11.82 -3.82
N VAL A 72 2.11 -11.29 -2.74
CA VAL A 72 2.86 -10.72 -1.60
C VAL A 72 3.88 -11.71 -1.04
N ASP A 73 3.52 -13.00 -0.97
CA ASP A 73 4.42 -14.07 -0.51
C ASP A 73 5.61 -14.26 -1.43
N GLN A 74 5.41 -14.18 -2.75
CA GLN A 74 6.49 -14.33 -3.73
C GLN A 74 7.49 -13.18 -3.60
N HIS A 75 6.98 -11.94 -3.45
CA HIS A 75 7.83 -10.77 -3.21
C HIS A 75 8.56 -10.85 -1.86
N SER A 76 7.89 -11.31 -0.81
CA SER A 76 8.50 -11.51 0.51
C SER A 76 9.64 -12.51 0.45
N ARG A 77 9.50 -13.62 -0.30
CA ARG A 77 10.59 -14.58 -0.52
C ARG A 77 11.78 -13.95 -1.24
N LYS A 78 11.55 -13.15 -2.29
CA LYS A 78 12.61 -12.45 -3.03
C LYS A 78 13.39 -11.49 -2.13
N VAL A 79 12.70 -10.75 -1.24
CA VAL A 79 13.34 -9.85 -0.27
C VAL A 79 14.19 -10.64 0.73
N ARG A 80 13.68 -11.76 1.24
CA ARG A 80 14.43 -12.65 2.16
C ARG A 80 15.67 -13.26 1.52
N ALA A 81 15.63 -13.53 0.22
CA ALA A 81 16.77 -14.06 -0.54
C ALA A 81 17.84 -13.00 -0.84
N CYS A 82 17.53 -11.70 -0.66
CA CYS A 82 18.47 -10.62 -0.93
C CYS A 82 19.41 -10.39 0.27
N SER A 83 20.71 -10.64 0.07
CA SER A 83 21.75 -10.46 1.11
C SER A 83 21.83 -9.03 1.65
N PHE A 84 21.63 -8.03 0.78
CA PHE A 84 21.62 -6.63 1.22
C PHE A 84 20.46 -6.35 2.20
N GLN A 85 19.27 -6.85 1.88
CA GLN A 85 18.07 -6.64 2.69
C GLN A 85 18.16 -7.36 4.04
N THR A 86 18.74 -8.56 4.07
CA THR A 86 18.94 -9.34 5.30
C THR A 86 20.01 -8.72 6.19
N GLN A 87 21.13 -8.23 5.63
CA GLN A 87 22.29 -7.78 6.41
C GLN A 87 22.21 -6.31 6.85
N HIS A 88 21.61 -5.44 6.03
CA HIS A 88 21.71 -3.99 6.25
C HIS A 88 20.36 -3.32 6.53
N ALA A 89 19.28 -3.78 5.90
CA ALA A 89 17.98 -3.15 6.03
C ALA A 89 17.06 -3.83 7.07
N GLN A 90 17.45 -5.00 7.59
CA GLN A 90 16.65 -5.85 8.50
C GLN A 90 15.20 -6.09 8.03
N THR A 91 14.95 -5.86 6.74
CA THR A 91 13.61 -5.88 6.16
C THR A 91 12.95 -7.27 6.28
N PRO A 92 13.69 -8.39 6.13
CA PRO A 92 13.17 -9.72 6.43
C PRO A 92 12.61 -9.88 7.85
N ALA A 93 13.33 -9.43 8.88
CA ALA A 93 12.88 -9.51 10.26
C ALA A 93 11.62 -8.65 10.49
N LEU A 94 11.52 -7.52 9.78
CA LEU A 94 10.36 -6.65 9.81
C LEU A 94 9.14 -7.30 9.13
N LEU A 95 9.34 -8.01 8.01
CA LEU A 95 8.28 -8.79 7.34
C LEU A 95 7.82 -10.02 8.12
N GLU A 96 8.65 -10.55 9.02
CA GLU A 96 8.25 -11.66 9.91
C GLU A 96 7.42 -11.18 11.10
N ARG A 97 7.75 -10.00 11.63
CA ARG A 97 7.07 -9.41 12.79
C ARG A 97 5.81 -8.63 12.42
N CYS A 98 5.71 -8.16 11.18
CA CYS A 98 4.68 -7.23 10.75
C CYS A 98 3.92 -7.79 9.56
N GLN A 99 2.61 -7.52 9.51
CA GLN A 99 1.75 -8.04 8.45
C GLN A 99 1.84 -7.13 7.22
N LEU A 100 2.55 -7.60 6.20
CA LEU A 100 2.47 -7.06 4.85
C LEU A 100 1.31 -7.75 4.12
N THR A 101 0.31 -6.99 3.69
CA THR A 101 -0.86 -7.51 2.99
C THR A 101 -1.11 -6.73 1.70
N ALA A 102 -1.81 -7.35 0.75
CA ALA A 102 -2.34 -6.62 -0.39
C ALA A 102 -3.40 -5.63 0.11
N TRP A 103 -3.37 -4.41 -0.43
CA TRP A 103 -4.39 -3.39 -0.18
C TRP A 103 -5.11 -3.06 -1.48
N VAL A 104 -6.43 -3.14 -1.46
CA VAL A 104 -7.30 -2.83 -2.60
C VAL A 104 -8.33 -1.82 -2.15
N SER A 105 -8.56 -0.79 -2.95
CA SER A 105 -9.58 0.21 -2.65
C SER A 105 -10.98 -0.40 -2.75
N ASN A 106 -11.75 -0.31 -1.67
CA ASN A 106 -13.16 -0.70 -1.61
C ASN A 106 -14.07 0.15 -2.52
N SER A 107 -13.57 1.18 -3.20
CA SER A 107 -14.37 1.97 -4.16
C SER A 107 -14.71 1.21 -5.43
N LEU A 108 -14.02 0.10 -5.73
CA LEU A 108 -14.24 -0.72 -6.93
C LEU A 108 -15.34 -1.79 -6.77
N THR A 109 -15.73 -2.15 -5.55
CA THR A 109 -16.74 -3.21 -5.30
C THR A 109 -18.20 -2.76 -5.50
N ARG A 110 -18.44 -1.49 -5.88
CA ARG A 110 -19.81 -0.96 -6.09
C ARG A 110 -20.36 -1.05 -7.53
N LYS A 111 -19.65 -1.69 -8.48
CA LYS A 111 -20.10 -1.80 -9.89
C LYS A 111 -20.55 -3.21 -10.32
N SER A 112 -21.02 -4.05 -9.39
CA SER A 112 -21.66 -5.33 -9.70
C SER A 112 -22.99 -5.40 -8.97
N ASN A 113 -24.01 -4.76 -9.52
CA ASN A 113 -25.45 -5.02 -9.33
C ASN A 113 -26.21 -3.85 -10.00
N ALA A 114 -26.30 -3.89 -11.33
CA ALA A 114 -27.26 -3.15 -12.13
C ALA A 114 -27.69 -4.05 -13.30
#